data_AF-A0A8D0A4H6-F1
#
_entry.id   AF-A0A8D0A4H6-F1
#
_cell.length_a   1.000
_cell.length_b   1.000
_cell.length_c   1.000
_cell.angle_alpha   90.00
_cell.angle_beta   90.00
_cell.angle_gamma   90.00
#
_symmetry.space_group_name_H-M   'P 1'
#
loop_
_entity.id
_entity.type
_entity.pdbx_description
1 polymer ?
#
loop_
_entity_poly.entity_id
_entity_poly.type
_entity_poly.pdbx_seq_one_letter_code
_entity_poly.pdbx_strand_id
1 'polypeptide(L)'
;MPPKTKSKKAAKVKSSAVVDGLSTDEMSKDQLEEHIIRLREELDREREERSYFQLERDKIQAFWEISKRSLEETQAELRNGQRERDEAEERHRVEITVYKQKLKHVLSEHHDNISGLKMDAVASTSLIQNQHTVSELGLRREVHGLQADFRHNKVHNQNCTQDLKLKHQVELMELANDYDRRIREIEVKYYKKMQSMIDAEGKKRRAEVNEIEDRMKSRVVALTEEHDRALRGAEEYYSAVQTKLLADQKVLKEELAEATKRQARVDRELSAAEQENKRLSESLQDVQRKLPELRKQLDDYNQAKAKMATSRARVKVAEKELRDLTVEHELLLQAFEKLQQERDDLLKMQTEAILDVQQKCGLKELLLERKLAALTEIVEKKEAQLCAALSASNVDQTAGGSAANKLEEYDGLLQSCQEKLKASGVPLNDFSFRPSEQILRGRTSPGPASEH
;
A
#
# COMPACT_ATOMS: atom_id res chain seq x y z
N MET A 1 191.85 -113.21 9.71
CA MET A 1 193.19 -113.55 10.25
C MET A 1 193.64 -114.91 9.72
N PRO A 2 194.95 -115.23 9.71
CA PRO A 2 195.52 -116.58 9.46
C PRO A 2 195.34 -117.48 10.73
N PRO A 3 195.69 -118.80 10.80
CA PRO A 3 196.85 -119.55 10.22
C PRO A 3 196.47 -120.77 9.33
N LYS A 4 197.36 -121.50 8.61
CA LYS A 4 198.84 -121.67 8.50
C LYS A 4 199.60 -122.62 9.47
N THR A 5 199.56 -123.92 9.17
CA THR A 5 200.64 -124.96 9.36
C THR A 5 200.46 -126.02 8.25
N LYS A 6 201.43 -126.67 7.56
CA LYS A 6 202.90 -126.89 7.57
C LYS A 6 203.51 -128.10 8.34
N SER A 7 204.10 -129.01 7.53
CA SER A 7 205.16 -130.00 7.84
C SER A 7 204.73 -131.29 8.60
N LYS A 8 205.51 -132.39 8.62
CA LYS A 8 206.93 -132.59 8.19
C LYS A 8 207.20 -133.98 7.56
N LYS A 9 208.29 -134.06 6.80
CA LYS A 9 208.90 -135.21 6.08
C LYS A 9 209.68 -136.17 7.01
N ALA A 10 209.57 -137.50 6.83
CA ALA A 10 210.54 -138.56 7.24
C ALA A 10 210.02 -139.94 6.76
N ALA A 11 210.81 -141.00 6.52
CA ALA A 11 212.23 -141.17 6.20
C ALA A 11 212.43 -142.50 5.42
N LYS A 12 213.59 -142.72 4.78
CA LYS A 12 213.86 -143.88 3.90
C LYS A 12 214.82 -144.87 4.57
N VAL A 13 214.43 -146.15 4.67
CA VAL A 13 215.29 -147.26 5.10
C VAL A 13 215.43 -148.26 3.95
N LYS A 14 216.63 -148.83 3.78
CA LYS A 14 216.96 -149.94 2.87
C LYS A 14 217.33 -151.16 3.72
N SER A 15 216.82 -152.34 3.39
CA SER A 15 217.47 -153.62 3.68
C SER A 15 216.79 -154.76 2.92
N SER A 16 217.60 -155.64 2.32
CA SER A 16 217.28 -156.95 1.72
C SER A 16 215.96 -157.11 0.95
N ALA A 17 216.06 -157.31 -0.36
CA ALA A 17 215.08 -158.14 -1.04
C ALA A 17 215.24 -159.59 -0.56
N VAL A 18 214.12 -160.30 -0.37
CA VAL A 18 214.06 -161.74 -0.17
C VAL A 18 212.99 -162.23 -1.14
N VAL A 19 213.36 -163.19 -2.00
CA VAL A 19 212.48 -163.80 -3.01
C VAL A 19 212.68 -165.31 -2.90
N ASP A 20 211.59 -166.05 -2.71
CA ASP A 20 211.44 -167.51 -2.81
C ASP A 20 212.49 -168.43 -2.17
N GLY A 21 213.17 -167.97 -1.12
CA GLY A 21 213.64 -168.82 -0.01
C GLY A 21 214.77 -169.83 -0.28
N LEU A 22 215.33 -169.86 -1.48
CA LEU A 22 216.48 -170.69 -1.87
C LEU A 22 217.64 -169.84 -2.41
N SER A 23 218.86 -170.36 -2.31
CA SER A 23 220.07 -169.62 -2.70
C SER A 23 220.21 -169.50 -4.21
N THR A 24 220.50 -168.31 -4.72
CA THR A 24 220.79 -168.11 -6.16
C THR A 24 222.08 -168.77 -6.64
N ASP A 25 222.95 -169.23 -5.73
CA ASP A 25 224.11 -170.08 -6.04
C ASP A 25 223.74 -171.57 -6.26
N GLU A 26 222.49 -171.98 -6.00
CA GLU A 26 222.04 -173.38 -6.08
C GLU A 26 220.96 -173.62 -7.16
N MET A 27 220.45 -172.57 -7.80
CA MET A 27 219.39 -172.64 -8.82
C MET A 27 219.97 -172.89 -10.22
N SER A 28 219.31 -173.72 -11.03
CA SER A 28 219.75 -174.00 -12.40
C SER A 28 219.43 -172.86 -13.36
N LYS A 29 220.17 -172.78 -14.47
CA LYS A 29 220.01 -171.73 -15.50
C LYS A 29 218.56 -171.63 -16.00
N ASP A 30 217.87 -172.76 -16.16
CA ASP A 30 216.52 -172.82 -16.72
C ASP A 30 215.49 -172.19 -15.75
N GLN A 31 215.70 -172.33 -14.43
CA GLN A 31 214.86 -171.71 -13.40
C GLN A 31 214.98 -170.17 -13.41
N LEU A 32 216.15 -169.63 -13.76
CA LEU A 32 216.35 -168.18 -13.93
C LEU A 32 215.69 -167.65 -15.21
N GLU A 33 215.68 -168.42 -16.30
CA GLU A 33 215.03 -168.01 -17.56
C GLU A 33 213.50 -168.01 -17.44
N GLU A 34 212.89 -168.99 -16.76
CA GLU A 34 211.47 -168.93 -16.39
C GLU A 34 211.14 -167.68 -15.55
N HIS A 35 212.00 -167.33 -14.58
CA HIS A 35 211.75 -166.20 -13.69
C HIS A 35 211.79 -164.85 -14.42
N ILE A 36 212.60 -164.74 -15.49
CA ILE A 36 212.62 -163.57 -16.38
C ILE A 36 211.34 -163.49 -17.24
N ILE A 37 210.77 -164.63 -17.64
CA ILE A 37 209.49 -164.66 -18.39
C ILE A 37 208.35 -164.20 -17.49
N ARG A 38 208.23 -164.74 -16.26
CA ARG A 38 207.21 -164.33 -15.28
C ARG A 38 207.23 -162.81 -15.03
N LEU A 39 208.41 -162.25 -14.76
CA LEU A 39 208.61 -160.81 -14.55
C LEU A 39 208.26 -159.94 -15.77
N ARG A 40 208.32 -160.47 -17.00
CA ARG A 40 207.88 -159.76 -18.21
C ARG A 40 206.37 -159.81 -18.38
N GLU A 41 205.75 -160.97 -18.16
CA GLU A 41 204.29 -161.08 -18.17
C GLU A 41 203.65 -160.21 -17.08
N GLU A 42 204.25 -160.15 -15.88
CA GLU A 42 203.84 -159.24 -14.80
C GLU A 42 203.97 -157.78 -15.22
N LEU A 43 205.08 -157.39 -15.86
CA LEU A 43 205.28 -156.02 -16.36
C LEU A 43 204.26 -155.63 -17.45
N ASP A 44 203.88 -156.56 -18.33
CA ASP A 44 202.90 -156.30 -19.39
C ASP A 44 201.45 -156.34 -18.87
N ARG A 45 201.12 -157.20 -17.88
CA ARG A 45 199.85 -157.10 -17.13
C ARG A 45 199.72 -155.75 -16.43
N GLU A 46 200.76 -155.30 -15.70
CA GLU A 46 200.81 -153.98 -15.06
C GLU A 46 200.63 -152.82 -16.07
N ARG A 47 201.08 -152.98 -17.32
CA ARG A 47 200.85 -151.99 -18.40
C ARG A 47 199.41 -152.02 -18.91
N GLU A 48 198.84 -153.20 -19.14
CA GLU A 48 197.45 -153.37 -19.56
C GLU A 48 196.47 -152.88 -18.50
N GLU A 49 196.68 -153.27 -17.23
CA GLU A 49 195.95 -152.77 -16.07
C GLU A 49 196.07 -151.26 -15.93
N ARG A 50 197.28 -150.69 -16.02
CA ARG A 50 197.47 -149.23 -16.00
C ARG A 50 196.75 -148.53 -17.15
N SER A 51 196.70 -149.13 -18.34
CA SER A 51 195.95 -148.60 -19.49
C SER A 51 194.45 -148.65 -19.25
N TYR A 52 193.95 -149.77 -18.71
CA TYR A 52 192.55 -149.95 -18.32
C TYR A 52 192.13 -148.96 -17.21
N PHE A 53 192.91 -148.82 -16.14
CA PHE A 53 192.71 -147.83 -15.08
C PHE A 53 192.98 -146.38 -15.51
N GLN A 54 193.56 -146.14 -16.69
CA GLN A 54 193.60 -144.82 -17.32
C GLN A 54 192.28 -144.57 -18.08
N LEU A 55 191.86 -145.50 -18.93
CA LEU A 55 190.60 -145.40 -19.70
C LEU A 55 189.37 -145.33 -18.80
N GLU A 56 189.26 -146.16 -17.76
CA GLU A 56 188.16 -146.10 -16.79
C GLU A 56 188.20 -144.79 -15.98
N ARG A 57 189.38 -144.24 -15.66
CA ARG A 57 189.49 -142.93 -15.01
C ARG A 57 189.03 -141.80 -15.92
N ASP A 58 189.44 -141.80 -17.17
CA ASP A 58 189.09 -140.75 -18.14
C ASP A 58 187.60 -140.84 -18.52
N LYS A 59 187.03 -142.05 -18.55
CA LYS A 59 185.59 -142.35 -18.66
C LYS A 59 184.81 -141.89 -17.42
N ILE A 60 185.28 -142.16 -16.21
CA ILE A 60 184.69 -141.65 -14.96
C ILE A 60 184.76 -140.12 -14.91
N GLN A 61 185.86 -139.51 -15.35
CA GLN A 61 186.02 -138.06 -15.46
C GLN A 61 185.03 -137.47 -16.46
N ALA A 62 184.88 -138.07 -17.66
CA ALA A 62 183.91 -137.63 -18.66
C ALA A 62 182.47 -137.75 -18.15
N PHE A 63 182.10 -138.86 -17.49
CA PHE A 63 180.80 -139.01 -16.83
C PHE A 63 180.61 -137.96 -15.73
N TRP A 64 181.61 -137.73 -14.88
CA TRP A 64 181.55 -136.71 -13.83
C TRP A 64 181.35 -135.30 -14.41
N GLU A 65 182.04 -134.94 -15.49
CA GLU A 65 181.86 -133.64 -16.16
C GLU A 65 180.51 -133.50 -16.85
N ILE A 66 179.98 -134.57 -17.44
CA ILE A 66 178.64 -134.57 -18.06
C ILE A 66 177.56 -134.48 -16.98
N SER A 67 177.63 -135.30 -15.93
CA SER A 67 176.70 -135.23 -14.79
C SER A 67 176.80 -133.91 -14.05
N LYS A 68 177.99 -133.32 -13.94
CA LYS A 68 178.19 -131.97 -13.38
C LYS A 68 177.53 -130.90 -14.24
N ARG A 69 177.75 -130.90 -15.56
CA ARG A 69 177.11 -129.95 -16.49
C ARG A 69 175.59 -130.10 -16.48
N SER A 70 175.07 -131.33 -16.55
CA SER A 70 173.63 -131.61 -16.45
C SER A 70 173.03 -131.18 -15.09
N LEU A 71 173.79 -131.28 -13.99
CA LEU A 71 173.40 -130.74 -12.68
C LEU A 71 173.43 -129.20 -12.66
N GLU A 72 174.42 -128.56 -13.29
CA GLU A 72 174.50 -127.10 -13.40
C GLU A 72 173.38 -126.53 -14.30
N GLU A 73 173.05 -127.23 -15.39
CA GLU A 73 171.95 -126.96 -16.32
C GLU A 73 170.58 -127.11 -15.64
N THR A 74 170.28 -128.27 -15.05
CA THR A 74 168.99 -128.48 -14.34
C THR A 74 168.83 -127.56 -13.12
N GLN A 75 169.92 -127.18 -12.44
CA GLN A 75 169.87 -126.13 -11.44
C GLN A 75 169.63 -124.73 -12.04
N ALA A 76 170.12 -124.44 -13.25
CA ALA A 76 169.81 -123.18 -13.94
C ALA A 76 168.35 -123.14 -14.39
N GLU A 77 167.82 -124.23 -14.95
CA GLU A 77 166.39 -124.39 -15.27
C GLU A 77 165.51 -124.22 -14.03
N LEU A 78 165.86 -124.83 -12.91
CA LEU A 78 165.14 -124.66 -11.64
C LEU A 78 165.16 -123.19 -11.15
N ARG A 79 166.29 -122.48 -11.31
CA ARG A 79 166.39 -121.03 -11.02
C ARG A 79 165.63 -120.16 -12.02
N ASN A 80 165.40 -120.63 -13.25
CA ASN A 80 164.58 -119.94 -14.24
C ASN A 80 163.10 -120.12 -13.89
N GLY A 81 162.63 -121.36 -13.76
CA GLY A 81 161.25 -121.68 -13.39
C GLY A 81 160.84 -121.22 -11.99
N GLN A 82 161.79 -120.95 -11.09
CA GLN A 82 161.53 -120.21 -9.84
C GLN A 82 161.26 -118.74 -10.11
N ARG A 83 162.14 -118.05 -10.85
CA ARG A 83 161.95 -116.62 -11.21
C ARG A 83 160.69 -116.40 -12.03
N GLU A 84 160.39 -117.26 -13.01
CA GLU A 84 159.17 -117.18 -13.80
C GLU A 84 157.90 -117.32 -12.95
N ARG A 85 157.94 -118.13 -11.88
CA ARG A 85 156.86 -118.22 -10.89
C ARG A 85 156.80 -116.98 -9.99
N ASP A 86 157.92 -116.50 -9.49
CA ASP A 86 157.99 -115.29 -8.65
C ASP A 86 157.48 -114.05 -9.43
N GLU A 87 157.85 -113.93 -10.71
CA GLU A 87 157.38 -112.91 -11.65
C GLU A 87 155.90 -113.09 -12.02
N ALA A 88 155.38 -114.33 -12.08
CA ALA A 88 153.96 -114.59 -12.27
C ALA A 88 153.13 -114.23 -11.04
N GLU A 89 153.60 -114.58 -9.84
CA GLU A 89 152.97 -114.17 -8.59
C GLU A 89 152.94 -112.64 -8.47
N GLU A 90 154.05 -111.95 -8.75
CA GLU A 90 154.08 -110.49 -8.63
C GLU A 90 153.22 -109.80 -9.69
N ARG A 91 153.16 -110.32 -10.93
CA ARG A 91 152.19 -109.86 -11.94
C ARG A 91 150.75 -110.02 -11.44
N HIS A 92 150.38 -111.18 -10.90
CA HIS A 92 149.04 -111.41 -10.36
C HIS A 92 148.73 -110.55 -9.11
N ARG A 93 149.70 -110.28 -8.24
CA ARG A 93 149.55 -109.33 -7.12
C ARG A 93 149.27 -107.92 -7.64
N VAL A 94 150.04 -107.45 -8.62
CA VAL A 94 149.83 -106.15 -9.28
C VAL A 94 148.43 -106.10 -9.93
N GLU A 95 148.06 -107.10 -10.73
CA GLU A 95 146.73 -107.22 -11.33
C GLU A 95 145.62 -107.12 -10.28
N ILE A 96 145.70 -107.90 -9.19
CA ILE A 96 144.73 -107.87 -8.08
C ILE A 96 144.64 -106.48 -7.45
N THR A 97 145.76 -105.78 -7.23
CA THR A 97 145.72 -104.40 -6.70
C THR A 97 145.09 -103.41 -7.69
N VAL A 98 145.37 -103.53 -8.99
CA VAL A 98 144.77 -102.71 -10.05
C VAL A 98 143.27 -102.96 -10.16
N TYR A 99 142.82 -104.21 -10.18
CA TYR A 99 141.39 -104.55 -10.18
C TYR A 99 140.68 -104.08 -8.91
N LYS A 100 141.31 -104.22 -7.73
CA LYS A 100 140.79 -103.71 -6.45
C LYS A 100 140.65 -102.19 -6.45
N GLN A 101 141.59 -101.46 -7.06
CA GLN A 101 141.52 -100.00 -7.18
C GLN A 101 140.50 -99.54 -8.23
N LYS A 102 140.37 -100.26 -9.36
CA LYS A 102 139.30 -100.03 -10.35
C LYS A 102 137.91 -100.25 -9.73
N LEU A 103 137.72 -101.34 -8.98
CA LEU A 103 136.45 -101.62 -8.30
C LEU A 103 136.12 -100.54 -7.26
N LYS A 104 137.09 -100.09 -6.46
CA LYS A 104 136.91 -98.93 -5.57
C LYS A 104 136.45 -97.68 -6.34
N HIS A 105 137.12 -97.36 -7.45
CA HIS A 105 136.82 -96.16 -8.24
C HIS A 105 135.39 -96.20 -8.81
N VAL A 106 134.98 -97.32 -9.41
CA VAL A 106 133.62 -97.53 -9.92
C VAL A 106 132.59 -97.47 -8.79
N LEU A 107 132.88 -98.03 -7.62
CA LEU A 107 131.98 -97.95 -6.45
C LEU A 107 131.86 -96.52 -5.90
N SER A 108 132.94 -95.74 -5.86
CA SER A 108 132.86 -94.30 -5.51
C SER A 108 132.10 -93.52 -6.57
N GLU A 109 132.38 -93.73 -7.86
CA GLU A 109 131.70 -93.03 -8.96
C GLU A 109 130.19 -93.32 -8.95
N HIS A 110 129.79 -94.58 -8.75
CA HIS A 110 128.38 -94.94 -8.57
C HIS A 110 127.78 -94.31 -7.31
N HIS A 111 128.51 -94.25 -6.19
CA HIS A 111 128.03 -93.62 -4.96
C HIS A 111 127.83 -92.10 -5.14
N ASP A 112 128.80 -91.42 -5.74
CA ASP A 112 128.81 -89.99 -5.97
C ASP A 112 127.72 -89.60 -6.98
N ASN A 113 127.57 -90.36 -8.08
CA ASN A 113 126.49 -90.16 -9.06
C ASN A 113 125.09 -90.39 -8.43
N ILE A 114 124.93 -91.43 -7.61
CA ILE A 114 123.66 -91.69 -6.88
C ILE A 114 123.39 -90.58 -5.84
N SER A 115 124.43 -90.04 -5.20
CA SER A 115 124.31 -88.94 -4.25
C SER A 115 123.89 -87.64 -4.96
N GLY A 116 124.57 -87.29 -6.06
CA GLY A 116 124.25 -86.14 -6.91
C GLY A 116 122.81 -86.21 -7.43
N LEU A 117 122.40 -87.31 -8.06
CA LEU A 117 121.03 -87.49 -8.55
C LEU A 117 119.97 -87.37 -7.44
N LYS A 118 120.28 -87.79 -6.21
CA LYS A 118 119.38 -87.59 -5.05
C LYS A 118 119.34 -86.13 -4.60
N MET A 119 120.48 -85.45 -4.56
CA MET A 119 120.55 -84.03 -4.23
C MET A 119 119.81 -83.18 -5.26
N ASP A 120 120.00 -83.45 -6.56
CA ASP A 120 119.31 -82.76 -7.65
C ASP A 120 117.80 -83.03 -7.63
N ALA A 121 117.38 -84.26 -7.37
CA ALA A 121 115.97 -84.59 -7.21
C ALA A 121 115.34 -83.84 -6.02
N VAL A 122 116.02 -83.75 -4.88
CA VAL A 122 115.54 -83.01 -3.69
C VAL A 122 115.52 -81.50 -3.96
N ALA A 123 116.56 -80.95 -4.59
CA ALA A 123 116.65 -79.53 -4.93
C ALA A 123 115.56 -79.12 -5.94
N SER A 124 115.35 -79.92 -6.99
CA SER A 124 114.26 -79.74 -7.96
C SER A 124 112.89 -79.82 -7.31
N THR A 125 112.65 -80.85 -6.47
CA THR A 125 111.39 -80.99 -5.70
C THR A 125 111.14 -79.77 -4.82
N SER A 126 112.16 -79.29 -4.09
CA SER A 126 112.06 -78.12 -3.23
C SER A 126 111.81 -76.83 -4.02
N LEU A 127 112.48 -76.65 -5.15
CA LEU A 127 112.27 -75.50 -6.04
C LEU A 127 110.82 -75.46 -6.56
N ILE A 128 110.30 -76.59 -7.04
CA ILE A 128 108.92 -76.72 -7.51
C ILE A 128 107.93 -76.46 -6.36
N GLN A 129 108.15 -77.04 -5.18
CA GLN A 129 107.32 -76.79 -4.00
C GLN A 129 107.30 -75.30 -3.62
N ASN A 130 108.46 -74.64 -3.60
CA ASN A 130 108.59 -73.21 -3.30
C ASN A 130 107.86 -72.35 -4.35
N GLN A 131 107.98 -72.67 -5.64
CA GLN A 131 107.26 -71.98 -6.72
C GLN A 131 105.74 -72.13 -6.58
N HIS A 132 105.24 -73.33 -6.27
CA HIS A 132 103.82 -73.54 -5.97
C HIS A 132 103.37 -72.76 -4.74
N THR A 133 104.13 -72.77 -3.64
CA THR A 133 103.80 -72.01 -2.41
C THR A 133 103.73 -70.50 -2.68
N VAL A 134 104.68 -69.94 -3.43
CA VAL A 134 104.67 -68.51 -3.81
C VAL A 134 103.47 -68.17 -4.70
N SER A 135 103.15 -69.05 -5.67
CA SER A 135 102.02 -68.87 -6.58
C SER A 135 100.68 -68.94 -5.85
N GLU A 136 100.51 -69.92 -4.95
CA GLU A 136 99.32 -70.05 -4.12
C GLU A 136 99.13 -68.86 -3.18
N LEU A 137 100.22 -68.37 -2.56
CA LEU A 137 100.18 -67.14 -1.77
C LEU A 137 99.87 -65.90 -2.61
N GLY A 138 100.20 -65.88 -3.91
CA GLY A 138 99.73 -64.89 -4.88
C GLY A 138 98.21 -64.95 -5.05
N LEU A 139 97.70 -66.07 -5.54
CA LEU A 139 96.27 -66.29 -5.79
C LEU A 139 95.40 -66.07 -4.54
N ARG A 140 95.85 -66.49 -3.35
CA ARG A 140 95.17 -66.22 -2.08
C ARG A 140 95.05 -64.72 -1.78
N ARG A 141 96.10 -63.92 -2.07
CA ARG A 141 96.06 -62.45 -1.91
C ARG A 141 95.11 -61.80 -2.92
N GLU A 142 95.13 -62.24 -4.18
CA GLU A 142 94.22 -61.75 -5.23
C GLU A 142 92.76 -62.03 -4.89
N VAL A 143 92.43 -63.26 -4.46
CA VAL A 143 91.08 -63.64 -4.02
C VAL A 143 90.62 -62.80 -2.82
N HIS A 144 91.49 -62.51 -1.85
CA HIS A 144 91.15 -61.62 -0.73
C HIS A 144 90.97 -60.16 -1.16
N GLY A 145 91.77 -59.66 -2.11
CA GLY A 145 91.63 -58.33 -2.71
C GLY A 145 90.28 -58.18 -3.43
N LEU A 146 90.00 -59.08 -4.39
CA LEU A 146 88.73 -59.11 -5.12
C LEU A 146 87.51 -59.25 -4.19
N GLN A 147 87.63 -60.00 -3.09
CA GLN A 147 86.57 -60.09 -2.07
C GLN A 147 86.39 -58.78 -1.29
N ALA A 148 87.47 -58.04 -1.00
CA ALA A 148 87.39 -56.72 -0.38
C ALA A 148 86.77 -55.69 -1.33
N ASP A 149 87.21 -55.65 -2.59
CA ASP A 149 86.69 -54.75 -3.63
C ASP A 149 85.21 -55.03 -3.91
N PHE A 150 84.79 -56.29 -3.98
CA PHE A 150 83.38 -56.66 -4.12
C PHE A 150 82.54 -56.17 -2.92
N ARG A 151 83.05 -56.28 -1.68
CA ARG A 151 82.36 -55.73 -0.50
C ARG A 151 82.28 -54.21 -0.55
N HIS A 152 83.36 -53.53 -0.93
CA HIS A 152 83.41 -52.07 -1.06
C HIS A 152 82.41 -51.58 -2.12
N ASN A 153 82.47 -52.15 -3.33
CA ASN A 153 81.56 -51.82 -4.44
C ASN A 153 80.10 -52.12 -4.09
N LYS A 154 79.81 -53.19 -3.34
CA LYS A 154 78.46 -53.48 -2.85
C LYS A 154 77.94 -52.39 -1.91
N VAL A 155 78.75 -51.94 -0.96
CA VAL A 155 78.37 -50.86 -0.02
C VAL A 155 78.25 -49.53 -0.76
N HIS A 156 79.19 -49.21 -1.65
CA HIS A 156 79.12 -48.00 -2.49
C HIS A 156 77.84 -47.94 -3.32
N ASN A 157 77.50 -49.02 -4.04
CA ASN A 157 76.27 -49.10 -4.82
C ASN A 157 75.00 -49.02 -3.95
N GLN A 158 75.03 -49.57 -2.73
CA GLN A 158 73.93 -49.42 -1.77
C GLN A 158 73.77 -47.97 -1.33
N ASN A 159 74.86 -47.27 -1.01
CA ASN A 159 74.86 -45.86 -0.62
C ASN A 159 74.36 -44.97 -1.77
N CYS A 160 74.89 -45.12 -2.99
CA CYS A 160 74.42 -44.35 -4.15
C CYS A 160 72.94 -44.61 -4.47
N THR A 161 72.43 -45.82 -4.20
CA THR A 161 70.99 -46.13 -4.31
C THR A 161 70.16 -45.44 -3.22
N GLN A 162 70.71 -45.24 -2.01
CA GLN A 162 70.05 -44.49 -0.94
C GLN A 162 70.08 -42.98 -1.23
N ASP A 163 71.23 -42.44 -1.66
CA ASP A 163 71.39 -41.03 -2.04
C ASP A 163 70.43 -40.63 -3.17
N LEU A 164 70.29 -41.48 -4.20
CA LEU A 164 69.37 -41.23 -5.31
C LEU A 164 67.91 -41.25 -4.86
N LYS A 165 67.53 -42.15 -3.95
CA LYS A 165 66.19 -42.19 -3.35
C LYS A 165 65.91 -40.97 -2.48
N LEU A 166 66.91 -40.50 -1.72
CA LEU A 166 66.78 -39.31 -0.87
C LEU A 166 66.62 -38.05 -1.73
N LYS A 167 67.42 -37.90 -2.79
CA LYS A 167 67.27 -36.81 -3.78
C LYS A 167 65.87 -36.81 -4.40
N HIS A 168 65.40 -37.98 -4.85
CA HIS A 168 64.06 -38.09 -5.42
C HIS A 168 62.94 -37.76 -4.42
N GLN A 169 63.10 -38.10 -3.14
CA GLN A 169 62.15 -37.68 -2.08
C GLN A 169 62.16 -36.17 -1.85
N VAL A 170 63.33 -35.52 -1.92
CA VAL A 170 63.44 -34.05 -1.85
C VAL A 170 62.79 -33.39 -3.06
N GLU A 171 63.07 -33.86 -4.28
CA GLU A 171 62.45 -33.37 -5.53
C GLU A 171 60.92 -33.48 -5.49
N LEU A 172 60.38 -34.61 -5.02
CA LEU A 172 58.93 -34.80 -4.84
C LEU A 172 58.34 -33.85 -3.80
N MET A 173 59.05 -33.62 -2.69
CA MET A 173 58.62 -32.70 -1.63
C MET A 173 58.66 -31.23 -2.10
N GLU A 174 59.70 -30.82 -2.82
CA GLU A 174 59.81 -29.49 -3.42
C GLU A 174 58.70 -29.27 -4.45
N LEU A 175 58.45 -30.24 -5.33
CA LEU A 175 57.37 -30.18 -6.32
C LEU A 175 55.99 -30.11 -5.65
N ALA A 176 55.75 -30.87 -4.59
CA ALA A 176 54.50 -30.80 -3.81
C ALA A 176 54.32 -29.42 -3.16
N ASN A 177 55.35 -28.89 -2.49
CA ASN A 177 55.33 -27.55 -1.91
C ASN A 177 55.08 -26.45 -2.96
N ASP A 178 55.62 -26.61 -4.17
CA ASP A 178 55.45 -25.65 -5.25
C ASP A 178 54.03 -25.68 -5.85
N TYR A 179 53.40 -26.85 -5.94
CA TYR A 179 51.96 -26.97 -6.24
C TYR A 179 51.09 -26.38 -5.13
N ASP A 180 51.38 -26.67 -3.86
CA ASP A 180 50.68 -26.12 -2.70
C ASP A 180 50.73 -24.58 -2.69
N ARG A 181 51.90 -23.99 -2.99
CA ARG A 181 52.03 -22.54 -3.14
C ARG A 181 51.17 -22.01 -4.28
N ARG A 182 51.20 -22.65 -5.46
CA ARG A 182 50.39 -22.24 -6.63
C ARG A 182 48.89 -22.32 -6.33
N ILE A 183 48.42 -23.34 -5.61
CA ILE A 183 47.03 -23.49 -5.17
C ILE A 183 46.64 -22.34 -4.24
N ARG A 184 47.40 -22.11 -3.15
CA ARG A 184 47.15 -21.02 -2.19
C ARG A 184 47.20 -19.64 -2.84
N GLU A 185 48.10 -19.43 -3.80
CA GLU A 185 48.14 -18.22 -4.62
C GLU A 185 46.86 -18.01 -5.43
N ILE A 186 46.35 -19.07 -6.07
CA ILE A 186 45.11 -19.05 -6.85
C ILE A 186 43.92 -18.76 -5.93
N GLU A 187 43.79 -19.47 -4.81
CA GLU A 187 42.76 -19.25 -3.79
C GLU A 187 42.74 -17.80 -3.32
N VAL A 188 43.89 -17.24 -2.92
CA VAL A 188 44.01 -15.85 -2.47
C VAL A 188 43.68 -14.85 -3.59
N LYS A 189 44.06 -15.12 -4.84
CA LYS A 189 43.71 -14.26 -6.01
C LYS A 189 42.19 -14.25 -6.25
N TYR A 190 41.54 -15.41 -6.23
CA TYR A 190 40.07 -15.50 -6.44
C TYR A 190 39.27 -14.99 -5.23
N TYR A 191 39.71 -15.25 -4.00
CA TYR A 191 39.09 -14.71 -2.79
C TYR A 191 39.13 -13.17 -2.78
N LYS A 192 40.29 -12.56 -3.07
CA LYS A 192 40.42 -11.09 -3.20
C LYS A 192 39.53 -10.52 -4.31
N LYS A 193 39.40 -11.23 -5.44
CA LYS A 193 38.49 -10.82 -6.54
C LYS A 193 37.03 -10.91 -6.11
N MET A 194 36.64 -11.96 -5.39
CA MET A 194 35.28 -12.13 -4.85
C MET A 194 34.94 -11.03 -3.85
N GLN A 195 35.81 -10.75 -2.87
CA GLN A 195 35.60 -9.68 -1.91
C GLN A 195 35.49 -8.30 -2.60
N SER A 196 36.35 -8.03 -3.59
CA SER A 196 36.28 -6.79 -4.37
C SER A 196 34.96 -6.62 -5.12
N MET A 197 34.40 -7.71 -5.66
CA MET A 197 33.06 -7.71 -6.29
C MET A 197 31.95 -7.44 -5.26
N ILE A 198 32.00 -8.11 -4.11
CA ILE A 198 31.03 -7.93 -3.01
C ILE A 198 31.05 -6.49 -2.49
N ASP A 199 32.24 -5.91 -2.30
CA ASP A 199 32.42 -4.53 -1.84
C ASP A 199 31.95 -3.51 -2.88
N ALA A 200 32.18 -3.76 -4.17
CA ALA A 200 31.73 -2.90 -5.27
C ALA A 200 30.20 -2.90 -5.40
N GLU A 201 29.58 -4.08 -5.47
CA GLU A 201 28.12 -4.21 -5.51
C GLU A 201 27.45 -3.75 -4.21
N GLY A 202 28.12 -3.89 -3.07
CA GLY A 202 27.66 -3.33 -1.79
C GLY A 202 27.73 -1.81 -1.75
N LYS A 203 28.74 -1.19 -2.36
CA LYS A 203 28.81 0.28 -2.55
C LYS A 203 27.73 0.77 -3.50
N LYS A 204 27.53 0.08 -4.63
CA LYS A 204 26.50 0.39 -5.63
C LYS A 204 25.10 0.36 -5.03
N ARG A 205 24.72 -0.73 -4.35
CA ARG A 205 23.42 -0.85 -3.66
C ARG A 205 23.21 0.21 -2.59
N ARG A 206 24.25 0.61 -1.84
CA ARG A 206 24.15 1.73 -0.89
C ARG A 206 23.92 3.08 -1.60
N ALA A 207 24.58 3.32 -2.73
CA ALA A 207 24.36 4.54 -3.51
C ALA A 207 22.92 4.59 -4.08
N GLU A 208 22.42 3.48 -4.62
CA GLU A 208 21.04 3.34 -5.12
C GLU A 208 20.00 3.56 -4.01
N VAL A 209 20.21 3.01 -2.80
CA VAL A 209 19.33 3.26 -1.64
C VAL A 209 19.38 4.71 -1.19
N ASN A 210 20.57 5.30 -1.05
CA ASN A 210 20.71 6.71 -0.66
C ASN A 210 20.01 7.64 -1.67
N GLU A 211 20.13 7.38 -2.97
CA GLU A 211 19.47 8.18 -4.00
C GLU A 211 17.94 8.07 -3.92
N ILE A 212 17.41 6.86 -3.69
CA ILE A 212 15.97 6.65 -3.47
C ILE A 212 15.50 7.38 -2.20
N GLU A 213 16.25 7.25 -1.09
CA GLU A 213 15.96 7.98 0.14
C GLU A 213 15.93 9.50 -0.08
N ASP A 214 16.91 10.07 -0.78
CA ASP A 214 17.02 11.52 -0.96
C ASP A 214 15.95 12.06 -1.92
N ARG A 215 15.56 11.28 -2.94
CA ARG A 215 14.35 11.55 -3.75
C ARG A 215 13.08 11.51 -2.88
N MET A 216 12.96 10.55 -1.96
CA MET A 216 11.80 10.42 -1.07
C MET A 216 11.74 11.55 -0.03
N LYS A 217 12.86 11.90 0.61
CA LYS A 217 13.00 13.07 1.51
C LYS A 217 12.58 14.36 0.79
N SER A 218 13.09 14.58 -0.43
CA SER A 218 12.73 15.73 -1.27
C SER A 218 11.24 15.77 -1.59
N ARG A 219 10.62 14.61 -1.88
CA ARG A 219 9.17 14.54 -2.15
C ARG A 219 8.32 14.75 -0.89
N VAL A 220 8.78 14.31 0.28
CA VAL A 220 8.11 14.62 1.57
C VAL A 220 8.14 16.13 1.82
N VAL A 221 9.28 16.79 1.66
CA VAL A 221 9.39 18.26 1.81
C VAL A 221 8.45 18.99 0.85
N ALA A 222 8.47 18.65 -0.46
CA ALA A 222 7.61 19.27 -1.45
C ALA A 222 6.11 19.07 -1.16
N LEU A 223 5.72 17.89 -0.66
CA LEU A 223 4.34 17.59 -0.27
C LEU A 223 3.92 18.34 1.01
N THR A 224 4.81 18.49 1.99
CA THR A 224 4.59 19.34 3.16
C THR A 224 4.40 20.80 2.74
N GLU A 225 5.26 21.35 1.87
CA GLU A 225 5.09 22.70 1.35
C GLU A 225 3.78 22.90 0.58
N GLU A 226 3.31 21.88 -0.16
CA GLU A 226 2.03 21.89 -0.86
C GLU A 226 0.85 21.89 0.11
N HIS A 227 0.85 20.99 1.11
CA HIS A 227 -0.16 20.96 2.16
C HIS A 227 -0.20 22.26 2.97
N ASP A 228 0.96 22.79 3.38
CA ASP A 228 1.07 24.06 4.11
C ASP A 228 0.54 25.24 3.29
N ARG A 229 0.75 25.22 1.96
CA ARG A 229 0.22 26.23 1.03
C ARG A 229 -1.29 26.12 0.86
N ALA A 230 -1.83 24.89 0.81
CA ALA A 230 -3.26 24.65 0.76
C ALA A 230 -3.96 25.03 2.09
N LEU A 231 -3.33 24.74 3.23
CA LEU A 231 -3.81 25.13 4.56
C LEU A 231 -3.88 26.65 4.69
N ARG A 232 -2.81 27.39 4.36
CA ARG A 232 -2.83 28.86 4.33
C ARG A 232 -3.93 29.41 3.41
N GLY A 233 -4.09 28.85 2.21
CA GLY A 233 -5.16 29.26 1.30
C GLY A 233 -6.57 29.03 1.86
N ALA A 234 -6.77 27.97 2.64
CA ALA A 234 -8.03 27.72 3.36
C ALA A 234 -8.22 28.68 4.55
N GLU A 235 -7.17 28.94 5.34
CA GLU A 235 -7.17 29.91 6.44
C GLU A 235 -7.47 31.33 5.94
N GLU A 236 -6.86 31.74 4.82
CA GLU A 236 -7.12 33.00 4.12
C GLU A 236 -8.57 33.08 3.62
N TYR A 237 -9.09 32.02 2.99
CA TYR A 237 -10.48 31.94 2.54
C TYR A 237 -11.47 32.06 3.70
N TYR A 238 -11.31 31.28 4.78
CA TYR A 238 -12.18 31.35 5.94
C TYR A 238 -12.07 32.70 6.65
N SER A 239 -10.88 33.29 6.72
CA SER A 239 -10.67 34.63 7.27
C SER A 239 -11.34 35.72 6.43
N ALA A 240 -11.32 35.61 5.10
CA ALA A 240 -12.01 36.51 4.19
C ALA A 240 -13.54 36.36 4.31
N VAL A 241 -14.06 35.15 4.37
CA VAL A 241 -15.50 34.87 4.61
C VAL A 241 -15.93 35.41 5.98
N GLN A 242 -15.17 35.17 7.03
CA GLN A 242 -15.44 35.70 8.38
C GLN A 242 -15.42 37.23 8.40
N THR A 243 -14.45 37.86 7.72
CA THR A 243 -14.35 39.32 7.60
C THR A 243 -15.55 39.89 6.83
N LYS A 244 -15.99 39.22 5.75
CA LYS A 244 -17.18 39.62 5.02
C LYS A 244 -18.45 39.46 5.87
N LEU A 245 -18.64 38.34 6.55
CA LEU A 245 -19.78 38.12 7.44
C LEU A 245 -19.84 39.18 8.56
N LEU A 246 -18.70 39.61 9.09
CA LEU A 246 -18.62 40.72 10.06
C LEU A 246 -18.92 42.09 9.44
N ALA A 247 -18.64 42.31 8.16
CA ALA A 247 -19.03 43.51 7.43
C ALA A 247 -20.54 43.51 7.10
N ASP A 248 -21.05 42.42 6.53
CA ASP A 248 -22.46 42.21 6.23
C ASP A 248 -23.31 42.34 7.53
N GLN A 249 -22.83 41.83 8.67
CA GLN A 249 -23.49 42.00 9.98
C GLN A 249 -23.48 43.45 10.48
N LYS A 250 -22.49 44.27 10.13
CA LYS A 250 -22.51 45.72 10.45
C LYS A 250 -23.55 46.45 9.60
N VAL A 251 -23.55 46.22 8.29
CA VAL A 251 -24.52 46.81 7.36
C VAL A 251 -25.95 46.45 7.79
N LEU A 252 -26.24 45.18 8.07
CA LEU A 252 -27.57 44.76 8.54
C LEU A 252 -27.97 45.37 9.89
N LYS A 253 -27.02 45.68 10.79
CA LYS A 253 -27.30 46.41 12.05
C LYS A 253 -27.57 47.89 11.80
N GLU A 254 -26.87 48.51 10.86
CA GLU A 254 -27.08 49.90 10.44
C GLU A 254 -28.42 50.06 9.72
N GLU A 255 -28.74 49.18 8.77
CA GLU A 255 -30.04 49.09 8.10
C GLU A 255 -31.19 48.87 9.10
N LEU A 256 -31.02 47.98 10.09
CA LEU A 256 -32.02 47.76 11.15
C LEU A 256 -32.20 49.00 12.03
N ALA A 257 -31.13 49.73 12.35
CA ALA A 257 -31.18 50.98 13.10
C ALA A 257 -31.86 52.10 12.29
N GLU A 258 -31.64 52.18 10.98
CA GLU A 258 -32.38 53.10 10.12
C GLU A 258 -33.85 52.67 9.95
N ALA A 259 -34.13 51.38 9.75
CA ALA A 259 -35.48 50.86 9.55
C ALA A 259 -36.35 51.06 10.79
N THR A 260 -35.83 50.80 11.98
CA THR A 260 -36.51 51.13 13.26
C THR A 260 -36.71 52.63 13.45
N LYS A 261 -35.75 53.47 13.03
CA LYS A 261 -35.91 54.94 13.00
C LYS A 261 -36.96 55.42 11.98
N ARG A 262 -37.09 54.75 10.83
CA ARG A 262 -38.14 54.99 9.82
C ARG A 262 -39.50 54.54 10.36
N GLN A 263 -39.60 53.35 10.94
CA GLN A 263 -40.81 52.82 11.57
C GLN A 263 -41.30 53.77 12.68
N ALA A 264 -40.43 54.12 13.64
CA ALA A 264 -40.76 55.07 14.70
C ALA A 264 -41.03 56.52 14.22
N ARG A 265 -40.82 56.83 12.93
CA ARG A 265 -41.33 58.04 12.29
C ARG A 265 -42.74 57.80 11.72
N VAL A 266 -42.91 56.72 10.94
CA VAL A 266 -44.21 56.34 10.36
C VAL A 266 -45.26 56.08 11.45
N ASP A 267 -44.90 55.47 12.58
CA ASP A 267 -45.81 55.26 13.72
C ASP A 267 -46.31 56.59 14.33
N ARG A 268 -45.48 57.63 14.32
CA ARG A 268 -45.86 58.98 14.78
C ARG A 268 -46.77 59.68 13.77
N GLU A 269 -46.43 59.58 12.48
CA GLU A 269 -47.24 60.13 11.38
C GLU A 269 -48.61 59.43 11.29
N LEU A 270 -48.63 58.10 11.49
CA LEU A 270 -49.84 57.28 11.61
C LEU A 270 -50.65 57.64 12.85
N SER A 271 -50.03 57.75 14.03
CA SER A 271 -50.74 58.10 15.27
C SER A 271 -51.34 59.51 15.21
N ALA A 272 -50.65 60.47 14.58
CA ALA A 272 -51.20 61.79 14.28
C ALA A 272 -52.39 61.71 13.30
N ALA A 273 -52.25 60.93 12.21
CA ALA A 273 -53.33 60.70 11.25
C ALA A 273 -54.53 59.98 11.87
N GLU A 274 -54.34 59.05 12.82
CA GLU A 274 -55.42 58.41 13.57
C GLU A 274 -56.15 59.39 14.51
N GLN A 275 -55.42 60.31 15.15
CA GLN A 275 -56.04 61.37 15.97
C GLN A 275 -56.87 62.33 15.10
N GLU A 276 -56.33 62.76 13.96
CA GLU A 276 -57.05 63.61 13.00
C GLU A 276 -58.26 62.86 12.40
N ASN A 277 -58.12 61.58 12.05
CA ASN A 277 -59.21 60.78 11.51
C ASN A 277 -60.30 60.48 12.56
N LYS A 278 -59.94 60.32 13.84
CA LYS A 278 -60.92 60.28 14.96
C LYS A 278 -61.69 61.60 15.05
N ARG A 279 -60.98 62.73 15.13
CA ARG A 279 -61.57 64.09 15.14
C ARG A 279 -62.51 64.33 13.95
N LEU A 280 -62.12 63.93 12.75
CA LEU A 280 -62.93 64.03 11.54
C LEU A 280 -64.13 63.07 11.57
N SER A 281 -63.97 61.85 12.06
CA SER A 281 -65.05 60.86 12.20
C SER A 281 -66.08 61.28 13.25
N GLU A 282 -65.64 61.85 14.37
CA GLU A 282 -66.50 62.44 15.40
C GLU A 282 -67.29 63.63 14.83
N SER A 283 -66.62 64.55 14.13
CA SER A 283 -67.28 65.67 13.44
C SER A 283 -68.27 65.20 12.37
N LEU A 284 -67.96 64.14 11.63
CA LEU A 284 -68.85 63.54 10.63
C LEU A 284 -70.08 62.91 11.29
N GLN A 285 -69.88 62.16 12.38
CA GLN A 285 -70.96 61.49 13.13
C GLN A 285 -71.90 62.52 13.76
N ASP A 286 -71.38 63.66 14.23
CA ASP A 286 -72.17 64.75 14.78
C ASP A 286 -73.01 65.49 13.72
N VAL A 287 -72.48 65.63 12.49
CA VAL A 287 -73.24 66.14 11.34
C VAL A 287 -74.30 65.11 10.89
N GLN A 288 -73.97 63.82 10.88
CA GLN A 288 -74.91 62.74 10.56
C GLN A 288 -76.05 62.61 11.59
N ARG A 289 -75.80 62.89 12.88
CA ARG A 289 -76.84 62.91 13.94
C ARG A 289 -77.84 64.07 13.77
N LYS A 290 -77.38 65.25 13.34
CA LYS A 290 -78.23 66.43 13.10
C LYS A 290 -79.06 66.33 11.81
N LEU A 291 -78.65 65.48 10.88
CA LEU A 291 -79.29 65.26 9.57
C LEU A 291 -80.74 64.72 9.66
N PRO A 292 -81.07 63.67 10.45
CA PRO A 292 -82.45 63.24 10.64
C PRO A 292 -83.30 64.25 11.43
N GLU A 293 -82.71 65.00 12.37
CA GLU A 293 -83.42 66.02 13.16
C GLU A 293 -83.92 67.16 12.27
N LEU A 294 -83.04 67.69 11.41
CA LEU A 294 -83.37 68.73 10.42
C LEU A 294 -84.37 68.23 9.37
N ARG A 295 -84.28 66.97 8.93
CA ARG A 295 -85.28 66.37 8.04
C ARG A 295 -86.65 66.27 8.70
N LYS A 296 -86.71 65.84 9.97
CA LYS A 296 -87.98 65.77 10.72
C LYS A 296 -88.63 67.14 10.88
N GLN A 297 -87.84 68.17 11.24
CA GLN A 297 -88.33 69.55 11.33
C GLN A 297 -88.88 70.08 9.99
N LEU A 298 -88.28 69.68 8.87
CA LEU A 298 -88.76 70.03 7.53
C LEU A 298 -90.10 69.34 7.18
N ASP A 299 -90.26 68.05 7.51
CA ASP A 299 -91.51 67.32 7.29
C ASP A 299 -92.64 67.82 8.20
N ASP A 300 -92.36 68.11 9.48
CA ASP A 300 -93.33 68.70 10.42
C ASP A 300 -93.81 70.08 9.92
N TYR A 301 -92.90 70.93 9.41
CA TYR A 301 -93.24 72.21 8.79
C TYR A 301 -94.09 72.05 7.51
N ASN A 302 -93.74 71.09 6.64
CA ASN A 302 -94.49 70.82 5.42
C ASN A 302 -95.90 70.28 5.71
N GLN A 303 -96.06 69.39 6.71
CA GLN A 303 -97.37 68.94 7.16
C GLN A 303 -98.21 70.10 7.74
N ALA A 304 -97.61 70.96 8.56
CA ALA A 304 -98.31 72.12 9.11
C ALA A 304 -98.81 73.06 8.01
N LYS A 305 -97.96 73.33 7.00
CA LYS A 305 -98.28 74.17 5.84
C LYS A 305 -99.43 73.58 4.99
N ALA A 306 -99.45 72.27 4.76
CA ALA A 306 -100.53 71.59 4.04
C ALA A 306 -101.87 71.60 4.81
N LYS A 307 -101.83 71.38 6.13
CA LYS A 307 -103.00 71.48 7.02
C LYS A 307 -103.56 72.90 7.08
N MET A 308 -102.69 73.93 7.09
CA MET A 308 -103.14 75.32 7.03
C MET A 308 -103.76 75.69 5.67
N ALA A 309 -103.19 75.23 4.56
CA ALA A 309 -103.74 75.48 3.22
C ALA A 309 -105.16 74.89 3.04
N THR A 310 -105.36 73.65 3.51
CA THR A 310 -106.67 72.97 3.45
C THR A 310 -107.70 73.57 4.42
N SER A 311 -107.28 74.02 5.61
CA SER A 311 -108.12 74.83 6.51
C SER A 311 -108.54 76.14 5.84
N ARG A 312 -107.60 76.89 5.25
CA ARG A 312 -107.86 78.18 4.57
C ARG A 312 -108.78 78.05 3.36
N ALA A 313 -108.78 76.91 2.67
CA ALA A 313 -109.73 76.61 1.61
C ALA A 313 -111.16 76.43 2.15
N ARG A 314 -111.34 75.71 3.26
CA ARG A 314 -112.65 75.53 3.92
C ARG A 314 -113.21 76.85 4.44
N VAL A 315 -112.38 77.69 5.06
CA VAL A 315 -112.79 79.03 5.52
C VAL A 315 -113.32 79.88 4.37
N LYS A 316 -112.66 79.88 3.20
CA LYS A 316 -113.14 80.63 2.02
C LYS A 316 -114.51 80.18 1.47
N VAL A 317 -114.87 78.90 1.65
CA VAL A 317 -116.19 78.39 1.25
C VAL A 317 -117.25 78.87 2.23
N ALA A 318 -117.02 78.70 3.54
CA ALA A 318 -117.91 79.19 4.60
C ALA A 318 -118.07 80.73 4.57
N GLU A 319 -117.01 81.48 4.27
CA GLU A 319 -117.07 82.93 4.05
C GLU A 319 -117.93 83.31 2.83
N LYS A 320 -118.09 82.44 1.83
CA LYS A 320 -118.99 82.70 0.69
C LYS A 320 -120.43 82.40 1.09
N GLU A 321 -120.66 81.20 1.63
CA GLU A 321 -121.97 80.75 2.13
C GLU A 321 -122.56 81.76 3.13
N LEU A 322 -121.75 82.29 4.07
CA LEU A 322 -122.17 83.32 5.01
C LEU A 322 -122.60 84.62 4.33
N ARG A 323 -121.90 85.06 3.26
CA ARG A 323 -122.26 86.28 2.52
C ARG A 323 -123.54 86.10 1.71
N ASP A 324 -123.64 84.97 1.00
CA ASP A 324 -124.83 84.65 0.21
C ASP A 324 -126.07 84.57 1.13
N LEU A 325 -125.95 83.94 2.31
CA LEU A 325 -127.02 83.87 3.32
C LEU A 325 -127.31 85.22 4.03
N THR A 326 -126.31 86.10 4.16
CA THR A 326 -126.52 87.46 4.71
C THR A 326 -127.34 88.31 3.74
N VAL A 327 -127.07 88.23 2.44
CA VAL A 327 -127.85 88.93 1.40
C VAL A 327 -129.28 88.41 1.35
N GLU A 328 -129.51 87.10 1.46
CA GLU A 328 -130.86 86.54 1.60
C GLU A 328 -131.56 87.06 2.87
N HIS A 329 -130.85 87.15 4.00
CA HIS A 329 -131.42 87.67 5.26
C HIS A 329 -131.78 89.17 5.17
N GLU A 330 -130.93 90.02 4.57
CA GLU A 330 -131.22 91.44 4.37
C GLU A 330 -132.37 91.66 3.37
N LEU A 331 -132.48 90.84 2.32
CA LEU A 331 -133.63 90.87 1.41
C LEU A 331 -134.93 90.43 2.11
N LEU A 332 -134.88 89.40 2.97
CA LEU A 332 -136.03 88.98 3.76
C LEU A 332 -136.44 90.02 4.80
N LEU A 333 -135.47 90.71 5.43
CA LEU A 333 -135.73 91.82 6.35
C LEU A 333 -136.39 93.00 5.61
N GLN A 334 -135.87 93.43 4.46
CA GLN A 334 -136.50 94.51 3.68
C GLN A 334 -137.91 94.15 3.18
N ALA A 335 -138.16 92.86 2.87
CA ALA A 335 -139.50 92.38 2.54
C ALA A 335 -140.43 92.37 3.77
N PHE A 336 -139.91 91.97 4.94
CA PHE A 336 -140.66 91.97 6.20
C PHE A 336 -140.98 93.38 6.68
N GLU A 337 -140.02 94.31 6.66
CA GLU A 337 -140.22 95.72 6.98
C GLU A 337 -141.29 96.35 6.08
N LYS A 338 -141.27 96.06 4.76
CA LYS A 338 -142.32 96.54 3.85
C LYS A 338 -143.70 95.94 4.16
N LEU A 339 -143.80 94.64 4.41
CA LEU A 339 -145.06 94.01 4.81
C LEU A 339 -145.58 94.56 6.16
N GLN A 340 -144.66 94.88 7.08
CA GLN A 340 -145.00 95.47 8.37
C GLN A 340 -145.48 96.91 8.22
N GLN A 341 -144.80 97.71 7.39
CA GLN A 341 -145.18 99.07 6.98
C GLN A 341 -146.56 99.08 6.31
N GLU A 342 -146.80 98.24 5.29
CA GLU A 342 -148.08 98.09 4.60
C GLU A 342 -149.21 97.68 5.57
N ARG A 343 -148.93 96.79 6.51
CA ARG A 343 -149.85 96.37 7.58
C ARG A 343 -150.19 97.53 8.54
N ASP A 344 -149.20 98.29 8.97
CA ASP A 344 -149.41 99.42 9.89
C ASP A 344 -150.11 100.59 9.21
N ASP A 345 -149.78 100.89 7.95
CA ASP A 345 -150.47 101.91 7.15
C ASP A 345 -151.92 101.48 6.82
N LEU A 346 -152.19 100.19 6.59
CA LEU A 346 -153.56 99.65 6.49
C LEU A 346 -154.36 99.81 7.80
N LEU A 347 -153.76 99.52 8.96
CA LEU A 347 -154.39 99.76 10.27
C LEU A 347 -154.66 101.24 10.49
N LYS A 348 -153.76 102.11 10.05
CA LYS A 348 -153.90 103.57 10.13
C LYS A 348 -155.06 104.07 9.28
N MET A 349 -155.08 103.68 7.99
CA MET A 349 -156.18 103.97 7.06
C MET A 349 -157.53 103.46 7.57
N GLN A 350 -157.57 102.26 8.16
CA GLN A 350 -158.79 101.72 8.77
C GLN A 350 -159.24 102.56 9.97
N THR A 351 -158.30 102.98 10.84
CA THR A 351 -158.59 103.80 12.01
C THR A 351 -159.08 105.20 11.60
N GLU A 352 -158.43 105.82 10.63
CA GLU A 352 -158.81 107.14 10.07
C GLU A 352 -160.18 107.08 9.38
N ALA A 353 -160.48 106.01 8.62
CA ALA A 353 -161.79 105.82 8.01
C ALA A 353 -162.91 105.60 9.05
N ILE A 354 -162.64 104.87 10.15
CA ILE A 354 -163.60 104.69 11.25
C ILE A 354 -163.87 106.03 11.94
N LEU A 355 -162.83 106.83 12.20
CA LEU A 355 -162.96 108.15 12.83
C LEU A 355 -163.70 109.16 11.93
N ASP A 356 -163.46 109.16 10.62
CA ASP A 356 -164.16 110.00 9.65
C ASP A 356 -165.65 109.61 9.53
N VAL A 357 -165.98 108.31 9.55
CA VAL A 357 -167.38 107.84 9.64
C VAL A 357 -168.02 108.26 10.97
N GLN A 358 -167.33 108.14 12.10
CA GLN A 358 -167.83 108.58 13.40
C GLN A 358 -168.06 110.10 13.44
N GLN A 359 -167.14 110.91 12.91
CA GLN A 359 -167.33 112.36 12.78
C GLN A 359 -168.53 112.70 11.88
N LYS A 360 -168.73 112.00 10.75
CA LYS A 360 -169.86 112.23 9.84
C LYS A 360 -171.21 111.82 10.44
N CYS A 361 -171.25 110.83 11.32
CA CYS A 361 -172.43 110.51 12.12
C CYS A 361 -172.67 111.56 13.23
N GLY A 362 -171.67 111.89 14.04
CA GLY A 362 -171.80 112.88 15.11
C GLY A 362 -172.14 114.29 14.62
N LEU A 363 -171.63 114.70 13.45
CA LEU A 363 -172.02 115.95 12.80
C LEU A 363 -173.47 115.94 12.30
N LYS A 364 -174.04 114.76 11.99
CA LYS A 364 -175.47 114.61 11.66
C LYS A 364 -176.33 114.70 12.92
N GLU A 365 -175.95 114.03 14.00
CA GLU A 365 -176.65 114.11 15.29
C GLU A 365 -176.65 115.54 15.83
N LEU A 366 -175.49 116.18 15.96
CA LEU A 366 -175.35 117.54 16.50
C LEU A 366 -176.09 118.60 15.66
N LEU A 367 -176.27 118.36 14.36
CA LEU A 367 -177.08 119.22 13.48
C LEU A 367 -178.59 118.97 13.62
N LEU A 368 -179.01 117.74 13.94
CA LEU A 368 -180.40 117.42 14.30
C LEU A 368 -180.76 117.97 15.69
N GLU A 369 -179.87 117.81 16.68
CA GLU A 369 -180.00 118.42 18.01
C GLU A 369 -180.12 119.95 17.92
N ARG A 370 -179.25 120.60 17.13
CA ARG A 370 -179.36 122.05 16.90
C ARG A 370 -180.65 122.47 16.21
N LYS A 371 -181.23 121.64 15.33
CA LYS A 371 -182.54 121.92 14.72
C LYS A 371 -183.70 121.78 15.70
N LEU A 372 -183.64 120.80 16.61
CA LEU A 372 -184.59 120.68 17.71
C LEU A 372 -184.48 121.91 18.63
N ALA A 373 -183.28 122.18 19.16
CA ALA A 373 -183.03 123.29 20.08
C ALA A 373 -183.43 124.66 19.49
N ALA A 374 -183.09 124.95 18.24
CA ALA A 374 -183.44 126.22 17.59
C ALA A 374 -184.95 126.40 17.38
N LEU A 375 -185.72 125.32 17.20
CA LEU A 375 -187.17 125.41 17.09
C LEU A 375 -187.83 125.57 18.47
N THR A 376 -187.31 124.93 19.52
CA THR A 376 -187.71 125.20 20.91
C THR A 376 -187.45 126.67 21.27
N GLU A 377 -186.25 127.19 20.98
CA GLU A 377 -185.85 128.56 21.30
C GLU A 377 -186.69 129.63 20.57
N ILE A 378 -187.27 129.30 19.41
CA ILE A 378 -188.19 130.18 18.66
C ILE A 378 -189.57 130.26 19.31
N VAL A 379 -190.07 129.16 19.89
CA VAL A 379 -191.30 129.15 20.71
C VAL A 379 -191.07 130.02 21.95
N GLU A 380 -190.02 129.74 22.70
CA GLU A 380 -189.65 130.48 23.92
C GLU A 380 -189.46 131.98 23.67
N LYS A 381 -188.78 132.38 22.58
CA LYS A 381 -188.55 133.80 22.27
C LYS A 381 -189.81 134.55 21.83
N LYS A 382 -190.86 133.88 21.36
CA LYS A 382 -192.14 134.53 21.06
C LYS A 382 -193.11 134.57 22.24
N GLU A 383 -193.01 133.63 23.19
CA GLU A 383 -193.62 133.80 24.51
C GLU A 383 -192.93 134.92 25.32
N ALA A 384 -191.61 135.05 25.25
CA ALA A 384 -190.87 136.08 25.98
C ALA A 384 -191.21 137.52 25.55
N GLN A 385 -191.46 137.77 24.25
CA GLN A 385 -191.84 139.11 23.75
C GLN A 385 -193.29 139.50 24.11
N LEU A 386 -194.10 138.56 24.59
CA LEU A 386 -195.47 138.80 25.05
C LEU A 386 -195.53 139.45 26.45
N CYS A 387 -194.41 139.50 27.18
CA CYS A 387 -194.39 139.75 28.63
C CYS A 387 -193.67 141.04 29.09
N ALA A 388 -193.00 141.80 28.22
CA ALA A 388 -191.98 142.77 28.65
C ALA A 388 -192.50 144.16 29.08
N ALA A 389 -193.15 144.94 28.19
CA ALA A 389 -193.70 146.27 28.47
C ALA A 389 -194.51 146.82 27.27
N LEU A 390 -195.73 147.37 27.38
CA LEU A 390 -196.76 147.34 28.44
C LEU A 390 -196.45 147.92 29.84
N SER A 391 -195.36 148.65 30.07
CA SER A 391 -195.02 149.12 31.44
C SER A 391 -194.32 150.46 31.58
N ALA A 392 -194.05 151.21 30.49
CA ALA A 392 -193.20 152.41 30.53
C ALA A 392 -193.72 153.62 29.70
N SER A 393 -195.03 153.87 29.75
CA SER A 393 -195.76 155.02 29.18
C SER A 393 -196.02 155.07 27.65
N ASN A 394 -197.20 155.59 27.31
CA ASN A 394 -197.65 156.33 26.11
C ASN A 394 -196.85 156.11 24.79
N VAL A 395 -197.42 155.61 23.68
CA VAL A 395 -198.83 155.49 23.22
C VAL A 395 -199.03 154.18 22.41
N ASP A 396 -200.28 153.86 22.06
CA ASP A 396 -200.82 152.85 21.11
C ASP A 396 -199.91 152.46 19.88
N GLN A 397 -200.03 151.29 19.22
CA GLN A 397 -201.25 150.48 18.97
C GLN A 397 -200.98 148.99 18.54
N THR A 398 -201.87 148.06 18.92
CA THR A 398 -202.27 146.76 18.27
C THR A 398 -201.29 145.71 17.65
N ALA A 399 -201.20 144.53 18.32
CA ALA A 399 -201.55 143.14 17.87
C ALA A 399 -200.94 142.38 16.64
N GLY A 400 -200.81 141.01 16.74
CA GLY A 400 -201.18 140.08 15.63
C GLY A 400 -200.41 138.75 15.31
N GLY A 401 -200.78 137.61 15.94
CA GLY A 401 -201.16 136.27 15.39
C GLY A 401 -200.50 135.42 14.23
N SER A 402 -200.39 134.09 14.49
CA SER A 402 -200.91 132.91 13.70
C SER A 402 -200.07 132.05 12.68
N ALA A 403 -200.50 130.77 12.53
CA ALA A 403 -200.36 129.77 11.41
C ALA A 403 -199.01 129.00 11.11
N ALA A 404 -198.94 127.79 10.49
CA ALA A 404 -199.87 126.62 10.33
C ALA A 404 -199.24 125.33 9.66
N ASN A 405 -199.76 124.13 10.02
CA ASN A 405 -200.05 122.86 9.27
C ASN A 405 -199.09 122.04 8.32
N LYS A 406 -199.09 120.70 8.59
CA LYS A 406 -199.19 119.47 7.72
C LYS A 406 -198.15 119.04 6.65
N LEU A 407 -197.76 117.74 6.68
CA LEU A 407 -197.76 116.79 5.53
C LEU A 407 -197.66 115.30 5.99
N GLU A 408 -197.80 114.33 5.07
CA GLU A 408 -198.01 112.88 5.30
C GLU A 408 -197.08 111.97 4.42
N GLU A 409 -197.28 110.64 4.46
CA GLU A 409 -196.73 109.58 3.58
C GLU A 409 -195.21 109.21 3.62
N TYR A 410 -194.85 108.14 4.35
CA TYR A 410 -193.85 107.14 3.85
C TYR A 410 -193.94 105.73 4.48
N ASP A 411 -195.07 105.33 5.06
CA ASP A 411 -195.21 104.08 5.84
C ASP A 411 -195.37 102.79 4.98
N GLY A 412 -195.06 102.85 3.68
CA GLY A 412 -195.52 101.86 2.69
C GLY A 412 -194.46 100.93 2.08
N LEU A 413 -193.15 101.20 2.23
CA LEU A 413 -192.12 100.59 1.35
C LEU A 413 -191.12 99.62 2.01
N LEU A 414 -190.93 99.64 3.33
CA LEU A 414 -189.92 98.77 3.97
C LEU A 414 -190.40 97.33 4.19
N GLN A 415 -191.69 97.10 4.49
CA GLN A 415 -192.22 95.73 4.66
C GLN A 415 -192.30 94.92 3.36
N SER A 416 -192.28 95.55 2.17
CA SER A 416 -192.38 94.81 0.89
C SER A 416 -191.04 94.24 0.40
N CYS A 417 -189.90 94.64 0.99
CA CYS A 417 -188.57 94.39 0.42
C CYS A 417 -187.67 93.43 1.22
N GLN A 418 -187.95 93.14 2.50
CA GLN A 418 -187.11 92.20 3.27
C GLN A 418 -187.53 90.72 3.11
N GLU A 419 -188.78 90.44 2.74
CA GLU A 419 -189.21 89.09 2.35
C GLU A 419 -188.82 88.76 0.90
N LYS A 420 -188.80 89.75 0.00
CA LYS A 420 -188.46 89.61 -1.43
C LYS A 420 -186.96 89.55 -1.75
N LEU A 421 -186.10 89.46 -0.73
CA LEU A 421 -184.68 89.09 -0.88
C LEU A 421 -184.31 87.79 -0.14
N LYS A 422 -185.30 87.07 0.39
CA LYS A 422 -185.19 85.64 0.74
C LYS A 422 -185.82 84.70 -0.31
N ALA A 423 -186.42 85.27 -1.36
CA ALA A 423 -187.03 84.53 -2.46
C ALA A 423 -186.64 85.14 -3.81
N SER A 424 -186.33 84.29 -4.80
CA SER A 424 -186.24 84.59 -6.24
C SER A 424 -185.26 85.70 -6.68
N GLY A 425 -184.14 85.34 -7.32
CA GLY A 425 -183.33 86.34 -8.06
C GLY A 425 -182.06 85.82 -8.73
N VAL A 426 -181.17 85.18 -7.96
CA VAL A 426 -179.87 84.65 -8.44
C VAL A 426 -178.91 85.78 -8.87
N PRO A 427 -177.98 85.65 -9.85
CA PRO A 427 -176.55 85.72 -9.60
C PRO A 427 -175.87 87.07 -9.87
N LEU A 428 -174.83 87.38 -9.08
CA LEU A 428 -173.71 88.21 -9.52
C LEU A 428 -172.37 87.59 -9.11
N ASN A 429 -171.68 86.98 -10.08
CA ASN A 429 -170.23 86.80 -10.06
C ASN A 429 -169.60 87.96 -10.85
N ASP A 430 -169.32 89.07 -10.18
CA ASP A 430 -168.12 89.87 -10.46
C ASP A 430 -167.11 89.48 -9.36
N PHE A 431 -165.96 88.86 -9.63
CA PHE A 431 -165.23 88.74 -10.90
C PHE A 431 -164.77 90.10 -11.43
N SER A 432 -163.62 90.56 -10.94
CA SER A 432 -162.71 91.33 -11.80
C SER A 432 -162.32 90.40 -12.96
N PHE A 433 -163.03 90.52 -14.08
CA PHE A 433 -163.05 89.53 -15.16
C PHE A 433 -161.67 89.25 -15.80
N ARG A 434 -161.44 87.96 -16.10
CA ARG A 434 -160.52 87.42 -17.14
C ARG A 434 -159.00 87.61 -16.96
N PRO A 435 -158.16 86.85 -17.72
CA PRO A 435 -158.51 85.75 -18.62
C PRO A 435 -157.92 84.39 -18.19
N SER A 436 -158.78 83.40 -18.05
CA SER A 436 -158.41 82.05 -18.48
C SER A 436 -158.49 82.00 -20.01
N GLU A 437 -157.51 81.34 -20.62
CA GLU A 437 -157.32 81.13 -22.07
C GLU A 437 -157.02 82.35 -22.97
N GLN A 438 -156.02 82.13 -23.84
CA GLN A 438 -155.55 82.98 -24.94
C GLN A 438 -154.97 84.34 -24.49
N ILE A 439 -153.74 84.70 -24.83
CA ILE A 439 -153.02 84.49 -26.11
C ILE A 439 -151.74 83.68 -25.88
N LEU A 440 -151.70 82.39 -26.29
CA LEU A 440 -151.09 81.87 -27.54
C LEU A 440 -149.54 81.97 -27.56
N ARG A 441 -148.73 80.90 -27.74
CA ARG A 441 -148.95 79.48 -28.17
C ARG A 441 -147.93 78.56 -27.43
N GLY A 442 -148.13 77.25 -27.19
CA GLY A 442 -149.28 76.35 -27.36
C GLY A 442 -148.88 74.86 -27.52
N ARG A 443 -149.80 73.92 -27.19
CA ARG A 443 -149.75 72.42 -27.35
C ARG A 443 -148.77 71.64 -26.44
N THR A 444 -149.02 70.40 -25.99
CA THR A 444 -150.13 69.42 -26.24
C THR A 444 -150.34 68.43 -25.06
N SER A 445 -151.55 67.87 -24.93
CA SER A 445 -151.88 66.58 -24.26
C SER A 445 -152.14 65.50 -25.37
N PRO A 446 -152.77 64.30 -25.21
CA PRO A 446 -153.52 63.69 -24.10
C PRO A 446 -152.96 62.30 -23.66
N GLY A 447 -153.78 61.43 -23.05
CA GLY A 447 -153.50 60.01 -22.81
C GLY A 447 -154.73 59.13 -23.04
N PRO A 448 -154.68 57.81 -22.77
CA PRO A 448 -155.87 56.97 -22.63
C PRO A 448 -156.07 56.48 -21.17
N ALA A 449 -157.26 56.24 -20.61
CA ALA A 449 -158.60 56.04 -21.16
C ALA A 449 -159.00 57.00 -22.29
N SER A 450 -159.52 56.40 -23.37
CA SER A 450 -159.76 57.02 -24.67
C SER A 450 -160.47 58.37 -24.62
N GLU A 451 -159.99 59.28 -25.48
CA GLU A 451 -160.54 60.58 -25.88
C GLU A 451 -162.06 60.72 -25.69
N HIS A 452 -162.48 61.25 -24.53
CA HIS A 452 -163.87 61.54 -24.14
C HIS A 452 -163.92 62.87 -23.38
#